data_AF-A0A0V1C651-F1
#
_entry.id   AF-A0A0V1C651-F1
#
_cell.length_a   1.000
_cell.length_b   1.000
_cell.length_c   1.000
_cell.angle_alpha   90.00
_cell.angle_beta   90.00
_cell.angle_gamma   90.00
#
_symmetry.space_group_name_H-M   'P 1'
#
loop_
_entity.id
_entity.type
_entity.pdbx_description
1 polymer ?
#
loop_
_entity_poly.entity_id
_entity_poly.type
_entity_poly.pdbx_seq_one_letter_code
_entity_poly.pdbx_strand_id
1 'polypeptide(L)'
;MTPNRLPLWNVYNVQTRTNNHLEGWHLKMNRQAGKHHLSFYELLQLLIDEQGSTETLIQQVTSGRVTANDLQIKNNKYEEVQLRITALTAEYDGGTRTMEQFLKAVAYDVPEPINF
;
A
#
# COMPACT_ATOMS: atom_id res chain seq x y z
N MET A 1 34.64 9.97 -10.87
CA MET A 1 34.93 9.05 -9.74
C MET A 1 33.62 8.41 -9.32
N THR A 2 33.42 7.14 -9.65
CA THR A 2 32.31 6.35 -9.13
C THR A 2 32.68 5.89 -7.72
N PRO A 3 31.95 6.29 -6.66
CA PRO A 3 32.21 5.76 -5.33
C PRO A 3 31.89 4.27 -5.36
N ASN A 4 32.78 3.45 -4.80
CA ASN A 4 32.57 2.02 -4.53
C ASN A 4 31.24 1.82 -3.79
N ARG A 5 30.16 1.54 -4.53
CA ARG A 5 28.88 1.12 -3.96
C ARG A 5 28.98 -0.36 -3.68
N LEU A 6 29.38 -0.71 -2.47
CA LEU A 6 29.04 -2.01 -1.87
C LEU A 6 27.55 -2.27 -2.20
N PRO A 7 27.14 -3.52 -2.51
CA PRO A 7 25.73 -3.85 -2.56
C PRO A 7 25.22 -3.75 -1.13
N LEU A 8 24.83 -2.54 -0.75
CA LEU A 8 24.16 -2.28 0.51
C LEU A 8 22.93 -3.18 0.51
N TRP A 9 22.71 -3.87 1.62
CA TRP A 9 21.45 -4.54 1.98
C TRP A 9 20.30 -3.54 2.14
N ASN A 10 20.32 -2.43 1.38
CA ASN A 10 19.28 -1.43 1.38
C ASN A 10 18.56 -1.46 0.03
N VAL A 11 17.28 -1.12 0.12
CA VAL A 11 16.33 -1.08 -0.98
C VAL A 11 16.26 0.35 -1.54
N TYR A 12 17.37 1.09 -1.48
CA TYR A 12 17.40 2.48 -1.90
C TYR A 12 17.20 2.55 -3.41
N ASN A 13 16.18 3.30 -3.83
CA ASN A 13 15.78 3.48 -5.22
C ASN A 13 15.33 2.20 -5.95
N VAL A 14 14.88 1.18 -5.20
CA VAL A 14 14.26 -0.02 -5.77
C VAL A 14 12.76 0.04 -5.48
N GLN A 15 11.93 -0.01 -6.54
CA GLN A 15 10.47 -0.09 -6.43
C GLN A 15 10.04 -1.50 -5.97
N THR A 16 10.43 -1.88 -4.75
CA THR A 16 9.90 -3.08 -4.11
C THR A 16 8.82 -2.63 -3.14
N ARG A 17 7.59 -3.03 -3.45
CA ARG A 17 6.50 -2.99 -2.48
C ARG A 17 6.92 -3.92 -1.34
N THR A 18 7.17 -3.38 -0.15
CA THR A 18 7.57 -4.20 1.01
C THR A 18 6.41 -5.04 1.53
N ASN A 19 5.16 -4.65 1.22
CA ASN A 19 3.96 -5.40 1.53
C ASN A 19 3.78 -6.57 0.56
N ASN A 20 3.97 -7.78 1.06
CA ASN A 20 3.67 -9.03 0.34
C ASN A 20 2.18 -9.39 0.46
N HIS A 21 1.68 -10.33 -0.35
CA HIS A 21 0.26 -10.73 -0.31
C HIS A 21 -0.19 -11.22 1.08
N LEU A 22 0.70 -11.84 1.86
CA LEU A 22 0.39 -12.32 3.21
C LEU A 22 0.13 -11.15 4.17
N GLU A 23 1.00 -10.14 4.17
CA GLU A 23 0.83 -8.91 4.95
C GLU A 23 -0.46 -8.18 4.59
N GLY A 24 -0.79 -8.13 3.30
CA GLY A 24 -2.08 -7.61 2.82
C GLY A 24 -3.27 -8.39 3.38
N TRP A 25 -3.21 -9.72 3.36
CA TRP A 25 -4.23 -10.60 3.95
C TRP A 25 -4.34 -10.42 5.45
N HIS A 26 -3.23 -10.41 6.18
CA HIS A 26 -3.22 -10.16 7.63
C HIS A 26 -3.85 -8.82 7.99
N LEU A 27 -3.53 -7.75 7.24
CA LEU A 27 -4.12 -6.43 7.44
C LEU A 27 -5.64 -6.45 7.20
N LYS A 28 -6.10 -7.10 6.12
CA LYS A 28 -7.52 -7.24 5.83
C LYS A 28 -8.27 -7.98 6.95
N MET A 29 -7.75 -9.14 7.35
CA MET A 29 -8.36 -9.98 8.38
C MET A 29 -8.41 -9.27 9.75
N ASN A 30 -7.33 -8.59 10.13
CA ASN A 30 -7.29 -7.84 11.38
C ASN A 30 -8.28 -6.67 11.39
N ARG A 31 -8.47 -5.99 10.25
CA ARG A 31 -9.50 -4.93 10.13
C ARG A 31 -10.91 -5.48 10.28
N GLN A 32 -11.20 -6.59 9.62
CA GLN A 32 -12.53 -7.20 9.69
C GLN A 32 -12.82 -7.80 11.07
N ALA A 33 -11.80 -8.30 11.75
CA ALA A 33 -11.91 -8.79 13.13
C ALA A 33 -12.22 -7.67 14.14
N GLY A 34 -11.65 -6.48 13.94
CA GLY A 34 -11.82 -5.33 14.84
C GLY A 34 -11.27 -5.54 16.27
N LYS A 35 -10.53 -6.62 16.52
CA LYS A 35 -9.96 -6.96 17.83
C LYS A 35 -8.74 -7.88 17.73
N HIS A 36 -7.94 -7.91 18.81
CA HIS A 36 -6.68 -8.65 18.85
C HIS A 36 -6.83 -10.15 19.15
N HIS A 37 -7.90 -10.58 19.80
CA HIS A 37 -8.12 -11.97 20.19
C HIS A 37 -9.52 -12.43 19.76
N LEU A 38 -9.55 -13.39 18.84
CA LEU A 38 -10.76 -14.06 18.38
C LEU A 38 -10.89 -15.41 19.07
N SER A 39 -12.09 -15.74 19.55
CA SER A 39 -12.43 -17.12 19.84
C SER A 39 -12.52 -17.92 18.55
N PHE A 40 -12.49 -19.25 18.66
CA PHE A 40 -12.55 -20.14 17.50
C PHE A 40 -13.78 -19.88 16.61
N TYR A 41 -14.96 -19.70 17.21
CA TYR A 41 -16.19 -19.47 16.45
C TYR A 41 -16.24 -18.09 15.80
N GLU A 42 -15.65 -17.07 16.42
CA GLU A 42 -15.54 -15.75 15.80
C GLU A 42 -14.56 -15.75 14.63
N LEU A 43 -13.45 -16.49 14.75
CA LEU A 43 -12.55 -16.71 13.62
C LEU A 43 -13.26 -17.45 12.48
N LEU A 44 -14.03 -18.50 12.79
CA LEU A 44 -14.79 -19.25 11.80
C LEU A 44 -15.82 -18.36 11.07
N GLN A 45 -16.58 -17.55 11.82
CA GLN A 45 -17.55 -16.63 11.23
C GLN A 45 -16.87 -15.61 10.31
N LEU A 46 -15.74 -15.04 10.75
CA LEU A 46 -14.97 -14.09 9.96
C LEU A 46 -14.51 -14.71 8.64
N LEU A 47 -14.04 -15.96 8.65
CA LEU A 47 -13.65 -16.67 7.42
C LEU A 47 -14.84 -16.91 6.48
N ILE A 48 -16.02 -17.25 7.01
CA ILE A 48 -17.24 -17.43 6.22
C ILE A 48 -17.67 -16.09 5.57
N ASP A 49 -17.65 -15.01 6.34
CA ASP A 49 -18.03 -13.67 5.85
C ASP A 49 -17.07 -13.18 4.75
N GLU A 50 -15.77 -13.40 4.94
CA GLU A 50 -14.73 -13.08 3.96
C GLU A 50 -14.86 -13.89 2.66
N GLN A 51 -15.20 -15.18 2.77
CA GLN A 51 -15.52 -16.01 1.60
C GLN A 51 -16.76 -15.48 0.88
N GLY A 52 -17.86 -15.21 1.60
CA GLY A 52 -19.09 -14.67 1.01
C GLY A 52 -18.90 -13.30 0.34
N SER A 53 -18.05 -12.45 0.91
CA SER A 53 -17.68 -11.17 0.28
C SER A 53 -16.93 -11.38 -1.04
N THR A 54 -16.04 -12.38 -1.10
CA THR A 54 -15.28 -12.70 -2.32
C THR A 54 -16.18 -13.25 -3.40
N GLU A 55 -17.10 -14.15 -3.05
CA GLU A 55 -18.10 -14.69 -3.98
C GLU A 55 -19.00 -13.58 -4.55
N THR A 56 -19.43 -12.65 -3.69
CA THR A 56 -20.22 -11.48 -4.11
C THR A 56 -19.44 -10.60 -5.08
N LEU A 57 -18.16 -10.34 -4.81
CA LEU A 57 -17.31 -9.57 -5.71
C LEU A 57 -17.14 -10.26 -7.07
N ILE A 58 -16.92 -11.58 -7.08
CA ILE A 58 -16.84 -12.37 -8.32
C ILE A 58 -18.14 -12.23 -9.11
N GLN A 59 -19.30 -12.37 -8.48
CA GLN A 59 -20.59 -12.19 -9.14
C GLN A 59 -20.78 -10.78 -9.71
N GLN A 60 -20.35 -9.74 -9.00
CA GLN A 60 -20.41 -8.36 -9.48
C GLN A 60 -19.53 -8.13 -10.72
N VAL A 61 -18.32 -8.70 -10.72
CA VAL A 61 -17.41 -8.64 -11.87
C VAL A 61 -17.97 -9.44 -13.05
N THR A 62 -18.47 -10.66 -12.81
CA THR A 62 -19.05 -11.52 -13.86
C THR A 62 -20.33 -10.93 -14.45
N SER A 63 -21.14 -10.23 -13.64
CA SER A 63 -22.35 -9.53 -14.13
C SER A 63 -22.05 -8.18 -14.79
N GLY A 64 -20.79 -7.76 -14.87
CA GLY A 64 -20.38 -6.49 -15.47
C GLY A 64 -20.77 -5.26 -14.65
N ARG A 65 -21.24 -5.44 -13.40
CA ARG A 65 -21.62 -4.36 -12.48
C ARG A 65 -20.41 -3.64 -11.88
N VAL A 66 -19.28 -4.33 -11.81
CA VAL A 66 -17.99 -3.79 -11.38
C VAL A 66 -16.98 -4.07 -12.48
N THR A 67 -16.29 -3.02 -12.94
CA THR A 67 -15.24 -3.13 -13.95
C THR A 67 -13.86 -3.22 -13.29
N ALA A 68 -12.87 -3.72 -14.02
CA ALA A 68 -11.48 -3.71 -13.57
C ALA A 68 -10.99 -2.29 -13.21
N ASN A 69 -11.50 -1.27 -13.92
CA ASN A 69 -11.19 0.13 -13.66
C ASN A 69 -11.67 0.59 -12.27
N ASP A 70 -12.86 0.16 -11.84
CA ASP A 70 -13.41 0.51 -10.52
C ASP A 70 -12.55 -0.05 -9.37
N LEU A 71 -11.99 -1.25 -9.57
CA LEU A 71 -11.06 -1.87 -8.62
C LEU A 71 -9.68 -1.19 -8.64
N GLN A 72 -9.22 -0.74 -9.82
CA GLN A 72 -7.94 -0.08 -10.00
C GLN A 72 -7.90 1.31 -9.35
N ILE A 73 -8.98 2.09 -9.40
CA ILE A 73 -9.06 3.44 -8.83
C ILE A 73 -8.68 3.48 -7.34
N LYS A 74 -8.98 2.43 -6.56
CA LYS A 74 -8.60 2.35 -5.13
C LYS A 74 -7.08 2.18 -4.91
N ASN A 75 -6.34 1.65 -5.88
CA ASN A 75 -4.90 1.42 -5.78
C ASN A 75 -4.06 2.65 -6.21
N ASN A 76 -4.62 3.54 -7.03
CA ASN A 76 -3.88 4.67 -7.61
C ASN A 76 -3.35 5.67 -6.56
N LYS A 77 -4.01 5.82 -5.39
CA LYS A 77 -3.58 6.76 -4.34
C LYS A 77 -2.12 6.54 -3.92
N TYR A 78 -1.70 5.29 -3.73
CA TYR A 78 -0.34 4.98 -3.32
C TYR A 78 0.64 5.05 -4.48
N GLU A 79 0.19 4.76 -5.71
CA GLU A 79 1.01 4.94 -6.92
C GLU A 79 1.29 6.43 -7.18
N GLU A 80 0.30 7.30 -7.01
CA GLU A 80 0.45 8.75 -7.11
C GLU A 80 1.42 9.30 -6.05
N VAL A 81 1.29 8.86 -4.80
CA VAL A 81 2.24 9.23 -3.73
C VAL A 81 3.65 8.75 -4.08
N GLN A 82 3.79 7.52 -4.58
CA GLN A 82 5.08 6.97 -4.99
C GLN A 82 5.71 7.80 -6.12
N LEU A 83 4.93 8.21 -7.12
CA LEU A 83 5.38 9.08 -8.20
C LEU A 83 5.86 10.44 -7.68
N ARG A 84 5.12 11.07 -6.75
CA ARG A 84 5.52 12.35 -6.14
C ARG A 84 6.81 12.24 -5.33
N ILE A 85 6.92 11.24 -4.47
CA ILE A 85 8.15 10.99 -3.69
C ILE A 85 9.34 10.76 -4.62
N THR A 86 9.14 10.05 -5.73
CA THR A 86 10.18 9.81 -6.73
C THR A 86 10.63 11.11 -7.40
N ALA A 87 9.71 11.99 -7.75
CA ALA A 87 10.01 13.31 -8.30
C ALA A 87 10.77 14.21 -7.29
N LEU A 88 10.30 14.26 -6.04
CA LEU A 88 10.98 14.99 -4.96
C LEU A 88 12.41 14.49 -4.72
N THR A 89 12.61 13.17 -4.79
CA THR A 89 13.93 12.55 -4.63
C THR A 89 14.86 12.95 -5.77
N ALA A 90 14.36 12.97 -7.02
CA ALA A 90 15.14 13.41 -8.18
C ALA A 90 15.56 14.89 -8.08
N GLU A 91 14.67 15.76 -7.58
CA GLU A 91 14.99 17.18 -7.34
C GLU A 91 16.06 17.36 -6.25
N TYR A 92 15.97 16.59 -5.15
CA TYR A 92 17.00 16.59 -4.11
C TYR A 92 18.35 16.08 -4.63
N ASP A 93 18.38 14.94 -5.33
CA ASP A 93 19.61 14.38 -5.91
C ASP A 93 20.21 15.30 -6.98
N GLY A 94 19.38 16.06 -7.69
CA GLY A 94 19.79 17.09 -8.65
C GLY A 94 20.27 18.40 -8.02
N GLY A 95 20.23 18.53 -6.69
CA GLY A 95 20.67 19.71 -5.94
C GLY A 95 19.74 20.92 -6.04
N THR A 96 18.54 20.77 -6.62
CA THR A 96 17.55 21.86 -6.72
C THR A 96 16.75 22.05 -5.44
N ARG A 97 16.76 21.07 -4.53
CA ARG A 97 16.18 21.17 -3.18
C ARG A 97 17.21 20.91 -2.10
N THR A 98 17.12 21.68 -1.02
CA THR A 98 17.87 21.38 0.21
C THR A 98 17.24 20.21 0.97
N MET A 99 18.02 19.56 1.85
CA MET A 99 17.52 18.47 2.70
C MET A 99 16.26 18.88 3.50
N GLU A 100 16.24 20.09 4.05
CA GLU A 100 15.10 20.59 4.81
C GLU A 100 13.84 20.72 3.93
N GLN A 101 13.99 21.25 2.71
CA GLN A 101 12.87 21.38 1.76
C GLN A 101 12.35 20.02 1.29
N PHE A 102 13.25 19.06 1.09
CA PHE A 102 12.88 17.68 0.74
C PHE A 102 12.08 17.02 1.87
N LEU A 103 12.61 17.04 3.11
CA LEU A 103 11.94 16.44 4.27
C LEU A 103 10.57 17.07 4.51
N LYS A 104 10.46 18.40 4.39
CA LYS A 104 9.20 19.11 4.52
C LYS A 104 8.20 18.70 3.45
N ALA A 105 8.61 18.60 2.19
CA ALA A 105 7.73 18.21 1.09
C ALA A 105 7.24 16.76 1.23
N VAL A 106 8.14 15.82 1.56
CA VAL A 106 7.77 14.42 1.79
C VAL A 106 6.78 14.29 2.94
N ALA A 107 6.95 15.05 4.04
CA ALA A 107 6.02 15.02 5.16
C ALA A 107 4.58 15.40 4.79
N TYR A 108 4.39 16.28 3.79
CA TYR A 108 3.06 16.64 3.28
C TYR A 108 2.50 15.64 2.26
N ASP A 109 3.34 14.86 1.58
CA ASP A 109 2.92 13.84 0.63
C ASP A 109 2.64 12.48 1.27
N VAL A 110 3.02 12.26 2.53
CA VAL A 110 2.61 11.08 3.29
C VAL A 110 1.09 11.12 3.43
N PRO A 111 0.34 10.20 2.79
CA PRO A 111 -1.10 10.16 2.98
C PRO A 111 -1.36 9.91 4.46
N GLU A 112 -2.28 10.68 5.05
CA GLU A 112 -2.75 10.38 6.40
C GLU A 112 -3.02 8.87 6.49
N PRO A 113 -2.56 8.20 7.57
CA PRO A 113 -3.01 6.85 7.83
C PRO A 113 -4.52 6.94 7.72
N ILE A 114 -5.11 6.16 6.82
CA ILE A 114 -6.56 6.07 6.72
C ILE A 114 -6.98 5.75 8.15
N ASN A 115 -7.60 6.71 8.86
CA ASN A 115 -8.01 6.52 10.24
C ASN A 115 -8.88 5.26 10.22
N PHE A 116 -8.39 4.23 10.92
CA PHE A 116 -8.96 2.89 10.95
C PHE A 116 -10.04 2.82 12.02
#